data_AF-A0A2T6ISM1-F1
#
_entry.id   AF-A0A2T6ISM1-F1
#
_cell.length_a   1.000
_cell.length_b   1.000
_cell.length_c   1.000
_cell.angle_alpha   90.00
_cell.angle_beta   90.00
_cell.angle_gamma   90.00
#
_symmetry.space_group_name_H-M   'P 1'
#
loop_
_entity.id
_entity.type
_entity.pdbx_description
1 polymer ?
#
loop_
_entity_poly.entity_id
_entity_poly.type
_entity_poly.pdbx_seq_one_letter_code
_entity_poly.pdbx_strand_id
1 'polypeptide(L)'
;MAGTSASREDSQSPAVRQRVGSASGGKSVQAASDSDLSHEQKWARELKVFLYVPNIIGYVRIALLLAAAFAWREAYTSLFFVSYVISQCLDAVDGAAARRLGQVSIVGACLDQVVDRLSTCLLYVLNASVYPDFAFAFFIALFLDMGGHWVHFFAAAVVGAKSHKTMDPEVNAILSVYYRSRPVMFSAIVGFEGFFMCLLLLASPVVQASAASLSSALLVIVYVTSPLMIFKTLTNLLQGLYGARRLVACDIFGAPSS
;
A
#
# COMPACT_ATOMS: atom_id res chain seq x y z
N MET A 1 20.40 1.55 63.26
CA MET A 1 19.61 1.02 62.13
C MET A 1 19.87 1.94 60.95
N ALA A 2 20.97 1.77 60.19
CA ALA A 2 21.10 0.86 59.05
C ALA A 2 19.95 1.10 58.05
N GLY A 3 20.09 2.00 57.07
CA GLY A 3 20.64 1.77 55.72
C GLY A 3 19.54 2.18 54.72
N THR A 4 19.72 2.57 53.46
CA THR A 4 20.88 2.73 52.57
C THR A 4 20.37 3.53 51.34
N SER A 5 21.28 4.22 50.68
CA SER A 5 21.16 4.92 49.38
C SER A 5 20.61 4.08 48.22
N ALA A 6 20.02 4.73 47.18
CA ALA A 6 20.47 4.64 45.78
C ALA A 6 19.51 5.31 44.76
N SER A 7 20.07 6.27 44.03
CA SER A 7 19.93 6.59 42.59
C SER A 7 18.86 5.86 41.75
N ARG A 8 18.07 6.63 40.99
CA ARG A 8 17.38 6.16 39.77
C ARG A 8 17.98 6.86 38.55
N GLU A 9 18.89 6.16 37.88
CA GLU A 9 19.27 6.38 36.49
C GLU A 9 18.27 5.68 35.55
N ASP A 10 18.13 6.26 34.36
CA ASP A 10 17.76 5.68 33.06
C ASP A 10 16.58 4.71 32.94
N SER A 11 15.53 5.19 32.27
CA SER A 11 14.56 4.37 31.55
C SER A 11 14.45 4.80 30.08
N GLN A 12 15.55 4.66 29.34
CA GLN A 12 15.51 4.56 27.88
C GLN A 12 14.93 3.18 27.49
N SER A 13 13.92 3.22 26.61
CA SER A 13 13.07 2.09 26.23
C SER A 13 13.82 0.93 25.54
N PRO A 14 13.64 -0.36 25.92
CA PRO A 14 14.45 -1.48 25.42
C PRO A 14 13.99 -2.11 24.09
N ALA A 15 12.93 -1.62 23.43
CA ALA A 15 12.15 -2.46 22.50
C ALA A 15 12.66 -2.60 21.05
N VAL A 16 13.80 -2.00 20.67
CA VAL A 16 14.30 -2.06 19.27
C VAL A 16 15.39 -3.13 19.05
N ARG A 17 15.93 -3.75 20.11
CA ARG A 17 17.16 -4.59 19.99
C ARG A 17 16.95 -6.09 19.79
N GLN A 18 15.74 -6.63 19.89
CA GLN A 18 15.52 -8.08 19.81
C GLN A 18 14.71 -8.51 18.58
N ARG A 19 15.31 -8.37 17.40
CA ARG A 19 14.94 -9.20 16.22
C ARG A 19 16.06 -9.40 15.20
N VAL A 20 17.31 -9.15 15.61
CA VAL A 20 18.53 -9.53 14.88
C VAL A 20 19.35 -10.42 15.81
N GLY A 21 19.04 -11.72 15.82
CA GLY A 21 19.67 -12.63 16.77
C GLY A 21 19.22 -14.07 16.62
N SER A 22 19.36 -14.64 15.43
CA SER A 22 19.58 -16.09 15.28
C SER A 22 20.10 -16.41 13.88
N ALA A 23 21.43 -16.30 13.73
CA ALA A 23 22.21 -17.02 12.74
C ALA A 23 23.67 -17.02 13.23
N SER A 24 24.08 -18.14 13.83
CA SER A 24 25.43 -18.36 14.34
C SER A 24 26.42 -18.60 13.21
N GLY A 25 27.56 -17.90 13.24
CA GLY A 25 28.83 -18.38 12.67
C GLY A 25 29.50 -17.44 11.67
N GLY A 26 30.19 -16.40 12.15
CA GLY A 26 31.11 -15.62 11.31
C GLY A 26 31.56 -14.29 11.91
N LYS A 27 32.81 -14.24 12.39
CA LYS A 27 33.66 -13.07 12.75
C LYS A 27 32.94 -11.75 13.08
N SER A 28 32.92 -11.43 14.37
CA SER A 28 32.50 -10.15 14.95
C SER A 28 33.40 -9.00 14.47
N VAL A 29 32.94 -8.28 13.45
CA VAL A 29 33.30 -6.87 13.28
C VAL A 29 32.34 -6.09 14.15
N GLN A 30 32.85 -5.57 15.27
CA GLN A 30 32.13 -4.65 16.15
C GLN A 30 31.69 -3.44 15.32
N ALA A 31 30.41 -3.38 14.98
CA ALA A 31 29.80 -2.18 14.42
C ALA A 31 29.90 -1.08 15.49
N ALA A 32 30.56 0.04 15.15
CA ALA A 32 30.58 1.24 15.96
C ALA A 32 29.15 1.58 16.41
N SER A 33 29.00 2.00 17.67
CA SER A 33 27.70 2.41 18.19
C SER A 33 27.15 3.54 17.31
N ASP A 34 25.88 3.48 16.89
CA ASP A 34 25.29 4.47 15.97
C ASP A 34 25.28 5.90 16.56
N SER A 35 25.53 6.04 17.87
CA SER A 35 25.75 7.31 18.56
C SER A 35 27.04 8.02 18.19
N ASP A 36 28.07 7.32 17.71
CA ASP A 36 29.42 7.87 17.46
C ASP A 36 29.64 8.31 16.00
N LEU A 37 28.64 8.16 15.14
CA LEU A 37 28.75 8.51 13.71
C LEU A 37 28.71 10.03 13.52
N SER A 38 29.61 10.54 12.68
CA SER A 38 29.54 11.93 12.22
C SER A 38 28.22 12.18 11.47
N HIS A 39 27.80 13.44 11.41
CA HIS A 39 26.59 13.82 10.67
C HIS A 39 26.62 13.33 9.21
N GLU A 40 27.79 13.42 8.55
CA GLU A 40 27.98 12.94 7.17
C GLU A 40 27.80 11.43 7.04
N GLN A 41 28.29 10.66 8.02
CA GLN A 41 28.13 9.20 8.03
C GLN A 41 26.67 8.78 8.25
N LYS A 42 25.92 9.50 9.09
CA LYS A 42 24.48 9.27 9.29
C LYS A 42 23.71 9.56 8.00
N TRP A 43 23.97 10.72 7.38
CA TRP A 43 23.37 11.10 6.11
C TRP A 43 23.66 10.11 4.99
N ALA A 44 24.91 9.63 4.86
CA ALA A 44 25.28 8.63 3.86
C ALA A 44 24.53 7.31 4.05
N ARG A 45 24.27 6.90 5.30
CA ARG A 45 23.46 5.69 5.59
C ARG A 45 21.99 5.89 5.24
N GLU A 46 21.42 7.06 5.53
CA GLU A 46 20.04 7.41 5.16
C GLU A 46 19.87 7.39 3.63
N LEU A 47 20.76 8.05 2.89
CA LEU A 47 20.76 8.04 1.43
C LEU A 47 20.84 6.63 0.86
N LYS A 48 21.67 5.77 1.46
CA LYS A 48 21.77 4.37 1.02
C LYS A 48 20.42 3.65 1.12
N VAL A 49 19.62 3.93 2.14
CA VAL A 49 18.26 3.36 2.28
C VAL A 49 17.34 3.92 1.20
N PHE A 50 17.34 5.23 0.94
CA PHE A 50 16.56 5.81 -0.16
C PHE A 50 16.93 5.21 -1.52
N LEU A 51 18.20 4.86 -1.73
CA LEU A 51 18.73 4.25 -2.95
C LEU A 51 18.72 2.72 -2.96
N TYR A 52 18.00 2.07 -2.03
CA TYR A 52 17.75 0.63 -2.14
C TYR A 52 17.04 0.28 -3.45
N VAL A 53 17.42 -0.85 -4.04
CA VAL A 53 16.83 -1.34 -5.29
C VAL A 53 15.29 -1.39 -5.25
N PRO A 54 14.62 -1.93 -4.22
CA PRO A 54 13.16 -1.86 -4.12
C PRO A 54 12.61 -0.42 -4.13
N ASN A 55 13.28 0.53 -3.49
CA ASN A 55 12.83 1.92 -3.45
C ASN A 55 12.99 2.61 -4.81
N ILE A 56 14.08 2.32 -5.53
CA ILE A 56 14.27 2.75 -6.92
C ILE A 56 13.16 2.22 -7.82
N ILE A 57 12.76 0.95 -7.66
CA ILE A 57 11.60 0.39 -8.39
C ILE A 57 10.33 1.17 -8.04
N GLY A 58 10.10 1.48 -6.76
CA GLY A 58 8.99 2.34 -6.33
C GLY A 58 8.98 3.72 -7.01
N TYR A 59 10.15 4.37 -7.15
CA TYR A 59 10.25 5.65 -7.89
C TYR A 59 9.96 5.49 -9.38
N VAL A 60 10.40 4.38 -9.99
CA VAL A 60 10.08 4.04 -11.39
C VAL A 60 8.56 3.84 -11.55
N ARG A 61 7.89 3.18 -10.60
CA ARG A 61 6.43 3.04 -10.59
C ARG A 61 5.74 4.41 -10.61
N ILE A 62 6.17 5.35 -9.75
CA ILE A 62 5.66 6.73 -9.77
C ILE A 62 5.85 7.39 -11.14
N ALA A 63 7.05 7.28 -11.72
CA ALA A 63 7.34 7.85 -13.04
C ALA A 63 6.46 7.23 -14.14
N LEU A 64 6.20 5.91 -14.09
CA LEU A 64 5.29 5.22 -15.01
C LEU A 64 3.85 5.69 -14.86
N LEU A 65 3.37 5.94 -13.63
CA LEU A 65 2.03 6.50 -13.41
C LEU A 65 1.90 7.91 -13.97
N LEU A 66 2.92 8.76 -13.81
CA LEU A 66 2.96 10.08 -14.42
C LEU A 66 3.00 10.01 -15.96
N ALA A 67 3.80 9.08 -16.51
CA ALA A 67 3.84 8.83 -17.95
C ALA A 67 2.50 8.33 -18.47
N ALA A 68 1.79 7.47 -17.71
CA ALA A 68 0.46 7.01 -18.05
C ALA A 68 -0.53 8.20 -18.06
N ALA A 69 -0.54 9.04 -17.03
CA ALA A 69 -1.39 10.23 -16.98
C ALA A 69 -1.17 11.16 -18.18
N PHE A 70 0.10 11.41 -18.53
CA PHE A 70 0.46 12.18 -19.71
C PHE A 70 0.00 11.50 -21.01
N ALA A 71 0.24 10.20 -21.15
CA ALA A 71 -0.17 9.42 -22.32
C ALA A 71 -1.69 9.45 -22.52
N TRP A 72 -2.48 9.39 -21.45
CA TRP A 72 -3.93 9.53 -21.54
C TRP A 72 -4.34 10.91 -22.06
N ARG A 73 -3.72 11.98 -21.54
CA ARG A 73 -3.97 13.36 -21.98
C ARG A 73 -3.70 13.55 -23.46
N GLU A 74 -2.61 12.97 -23.99
CA GLU A 74 -2.23 13.05 -25.40
C GLU A 74 -2.95 12.02 -26.30
N ALA A 75 -3.97 11.32 -25.78
CA ALA A 75 -4.71 10.27 -26.47
C ALA A 75 -3.87 9.05 -26.92
N TYR A 76 -2.71 8.82 -26.31
CA TYR A 76 -1.87 7.63 -26.50
C TYR A 76 -2.32 6.46 -25.63
N THR A 77 -3.49 5.90 -25.94
CA THR A 77 -4.14 4.83 -25.13
C THR A 77 -3.26 3.61 -24.90
N SER A 78 -2.53 3.13 -25.91
CA SER A 78 -1.64 1.97 -25.77
C SER A 78 -0.49 2.23 -24.80
N LEU A 79 0.09 3.44 -24.84
CA LEU A 79 1.15 3.84 -23.93
C LEU A 79 0.61 3.98 -22.49
N PHE A 80 -0.57 4.59 -22.31
CA PHE A 80 -1.25 4.63 -21.02
C PHE A 80 -1.41 3.23 -20.43
N PHE A 81 -2.00 2.30 -21.20
CA PHE A 81 -2.28 0.95 -20.73
C PHE A 81 -0.99 0.20 -20.36
N VAL A 82 0.02 0.23 -21.23
CA VAL A 82 1.30 -0.46 -21.00
C VAL A 82 2.03 0.14 -19.79
N SER A 83 2.13 1.47 -19.68
CA SER A 83 2.78 2.12 -18.55
C SER A 83 2.09 1.79 -17.23
N TYR A 84 0.75 1.81 -17.20
CA TYR A 84 -0.02 1.45 -16.00
C TYR A 84 0.21 -0.01 -15.61
N VAL A 85 0.06 -0.95 -16.55
CA VAL A 85 0.22 -2.38 -16.27
C VAL A 85 1.65 -2.70 -15.81
N ILE A 86 2.67 -2.12 -16.43
CA ILE A 86 4.06 -2.29 -15.98
C ILE A 86 4.23 -1.76 -14.56
N SER A 87 3.67 -0.59 -14.22
CA SER A 87 3.70 -0.05 -12.86
C SER A 87 3.12 -1.02 -11.84
N GLN A 88 1.98 -1.65 -12.14
CA GLN A 88 1.33 -2.61 -11.23
C GLN A 88 2.08 -3.95 -11.16
N CYS A 89 2.71 -4.39 -12.24
CA CYS A 89 3.55 -5.59 -12.20
C CYS A 89 4.82 -5.39 -11.36
N LEU A 90 5.38 -4.17 -11.38
CA LEU A 90 6.60 -3.84 -10.62
C LEU A 90 6.38 -3.86 -9.10
N ASP A 91 5.14 -3.73 -8.62
CA ASP A 91 4.75 -3.92 -7.22
C ASP A 91 5.23 -5.26 -6.64
N ALA A 92 4.90 -6.36 -7.33
CA ALA A 92 5.34 -7.68 -6.88
C ALA A 92 6.86 -7.85 -6.94
N VAL A 93 7.51 -7.11 -7.85
CA VAL A 93 8.96 -7.16 -8.07
C VAL A 93 9.72 -6.42 -6.97
N ASP A 94 9.26 -5.25 -6.53
CA ASP A 94 9.94 -4.49 -5.47
C ASP A 94 9.96 -5.28 -4.14
N GLY A 95 8.85 -5.90 -3.75
CA GLY A 95 8.78 -6.70 -2.55
C GLY A 95 9.64 -7.96 -2.65
N ALA A 96 9.71 -8.59 -3.83
CA ALA A 96 10.59 -9.72 -4.06
C ALA A 96 12.06 -9.31 -4.01
N ALA A 97 12.42 -8.17 -4.59
CA ALA A 97 13.78 -7.62 -4.56
C ALA A 97 14.20 -7.27 -3.13
N ALA A 98 13.33 -6.61 -2.35
CA ALA A 98 13.60 -6.27 -0.94
C ALA A 98 13.95 -7.51 -0.11
N ARG A 99 13.20 -8.60 -0.26
CA ARG A 99 13.44 -9.87 0.46
C ARG A 99 14.71 -10.58 -0.01
N ARG A 100 14.98 -10.61 -1.31
CA ARG A 100 16.14 -11.31 -1.88
C ARG A 100 17.46 -10.58 -1.60
N LEU A 101 17.44 -9.25 -1.61
CA LEU A 101 18.62 -8.41 -1.40
C LEU A 101 18.85 -8.03 0.08
N GLY A 102 17.95 -8.43 0.98
CA GLY A 102 18.01 -8.01 2.39
C GLY A 102 17.80 -6.51 2.59
N GLN A 103 17.15 -5.84 1.65
CA GLN A 103 16.92 -4.39 1.60
C GLN A 103 15.50 -3.99 2.06
N VAL A 104 14.97 -4.70 3.06
CA VAL A 104 13.65 -4.39 3.64
C VAL A 104 13.75 -3.11 4.48
N SER A 105 12.90 -2.13 4.21
CA SER A 105 12.89 -0.84 4.93
C SER A 105 11.46 -0.34 5.18
N ILE A 106 11.29 0.46 6.24
CA ILE A 106 9.99 1.10 6.57
C ILE A 106 9.59 2.08 5.46
N VAL A 107 10.55 2.88 4.96
CA VAL A 107 10.32 3.81 3.85
C VAL A 107 9.85 3.07 2.61
N GLY A 108 10.48 1.93 2.26
CA GLY A 108 10.06 1.12 1.12
C GLY A 108 8.66 0.54 1.27
N ALA A 109 8.32 0.01 2.45
CA ALA A 109 6.97 -0.49 2.71
C ALA A 109 5.90 0.62 2.67
N CYS A 110 6.24 1.84 3.11
CA CYS A 110 5.36 3.01 3.01
C CYS A 110 5.21 3.47 1.55
N LEU A 111 6.32 3.55 0.80
CA LEU A 111 6.35 3.93 -0.60
C LEU A 111 5.47 2.99 -1.44
N ASP A 112 5.62 1.68 -1.26
CA ASP A 112 4.82 0.64 -1.90
C ASP A 112 3.31 0.87 -1.75
N GLN A 113 2.86 1.00 -0.49
CA GLN A 113 1.47 1.26 -0.16
C GLN A 113 0.95 2.59 -0.74
N VAL A 114 1.76 3.65 -0.73
CA VAL A 114 1.39 4.95 -1.30
C VAL A 114 1.23 4.85 -2.81
N VAL A 115 2.17 4.22 -3.51
CA VAL A 115 2.14 4.08 -4.97
C VAL A 115 0.95 3.23 -5.42
N ASP A 116 0.66 2.14 -4.72
CA ASP A 116 -0.54 1.32 -4.92
C ASP A 116 -1.85 2.10 -4.83
N ARG A 117 -1.88 3.13 -3.99
CA ARG A 117 -3.05 3.99 -3.83
C ARG A 117 -3.10 5.08 -4.89
N LEU A 118 -1.95 5.64 -5.25
CA LEU A 118 -1.84 6.64 -6.32
C LEU A 118 -2.24 6.08 -7.69
N SER A 119 -1.94 4.80 -7.96
CA SER A 119 -2.38 4.14 -9.21
C SER A 119 -3.90 4.10 -9.34
N THR A 120 -4.60 3.67 -8.29
CA THR A 120 -6.07 3.65 -8.30
C THR A 120 -6.65 5.07 -8.32
N CYS A 121 -6.04 6.02 -7.61
CA CYS A 121 -6.41 7.44 -7.65
C CYS A 121 -6.36 8.01 -9.08
N LEU A 122 -5.32 7.67 -9.85
CA LEU A 122 -5.21 8.06 -11.24
C LEU A 122 -6.43 7.55 -12.04
N LEU A 123 -6.82 6.28 -11.86
CA LEU A 123 -8.01 5.74 -12.54
C LEU A 123 -9.30 6.48 -12.16
N TYR A 124 -9.51 6.84 -10.89
CA TYR A 124 -10.69 7.61 -10.48
C TYR A 124 -10.74 8.98 -11.14
N VAL A 125 -9.61 9.72 -11.11
CA VAL A 125 -9.53 11.06 -11.68
C VAL A 125 -9.76 11.02 -13.19
N LEU A 126 -9.15 10.07 -13.88
CA LEU A 126 -9.32 9.92 -15.32
C LEU A 126 -10.76 9.51 -15.68
N ASN A 127 -11.35 8.54 -14.97
CA ASN A 127 -12.74 8.14 -15.19
C ASN A 127 -13.72 9.30 -14.93
N ALA A 128 -13.52 10.08 -13.86
CA ALA A 128 -14.36 11.24 -13.56
C ALA A 128 -14.26 12.33 -14.65
N SER A 129 -13.13 12.43 -15.35
CA SER A 129 -12.96 13.40 -16.44
C SER A 129 -13.68 12.99 -17.73
N VAL A 130 -13.84 11.69 -17.99
CA VAL A 130 -14.56 11.18 -19.18
C VAL A 130 -16.03 10.88 -18.93
N TYR A 131 -16.40 10.61 -17.67
CA TYR A 131 -17.78 10.34 -17.24
C TYR A 131 -18.23 11.34 -16.17
N PRO A 132 -18.42 12.63 -16.51
CA PRO A 132 -18.68 13.69 -15.53
C PRO A 132 -19.98 13.48 -14.72
N ASP A 133 -21.00 12.87 -15.32
CA ASP A 133 -22.27 12.54 -14.63
C ASP A 133 -22.06 11.59 -13.44
N PHE A 134 -21.01 10.78 -13.48
CA PHE A 134 -20.64 9.83 -12.43
C PHE A 134 -19.46 10.32 -11.56
N ALA A 135 -18.97 11.55 -11.76
CA ALA A 135 -17.82 12.10 -11.03
C ALA A 135 -17.99 12.02 -9.51
N PHE A 136 -19.21 12.28 -9.00
CA PHE A 136 -19.50 12.15 -7.57
C PHE A 136 -19.38 10.70 -7.08
N ALA A 137 -19.78 9.72 -7.89
CA ALA A 137 -19.64 8.31 -7.53
C ALA A 137 -18.16 7.88 -7.48
N PHE A 138 -17.32 8.33 -8.43
CA PHE A 138 -15.87 8.11 -8.37
C PHE A 138 -15.23 8.80 -7.17
N PHE A 139 -15.69 9.99 -6.80
CA PHE A 139 -15.22 10.66 -5.58
C PHE A 139 -15.57 9.86 -4.31
N ILE A 140 -16.78 9.32 -4.21
CA ILE A 140 -17.16 8.44 -3.09
C ILE A 140 -16.29 7.18 -3.08
N ALA A 141 -16.07 6.54 -4.23
CA ALA A 141 -15.21 5.36 -4.31
C ALA A 141 -13.77 5.67 -3.86
N LEU A 142 -13.20 6.78 -4.33
CA LEU A 142 -11.89 7.29 -3.91
C LEU A 142 -11.85 7.56 -2.41
N PHE A 143 -12.85 8.26 -1.87
CA PHE A 143 -12.94 8.59 -0.45
C PHE A 143 -12.96 7.33 0.42
N LEU A 144 -13.75 6.33 0.04
CA LEU A 144 -13.84 5.07 0.77
C LEU A 144 -12.55 4.26 0.67
N ASP A 145 -11.93 4.20 -0.50
CA ASP A 145 -10.68 3.48 -0.73
C ASP A 145 -9.51 4.09 0.04
N MET A 146 -9.25 5.38 -0.19
CA MET A 146 -8.16 6.11 0.48
C MET A 146 -8.40 6.27 1.97
N GLY A 147 -9.56 6.81 2.34
CA GLY A 147 -9.90 7.08 3.74
C GLY A 147 -9.98 5.79 4.55
N GLY A 148 -10.67 4.78 4.03
CA GLY A 148 -10.83 3.50 4.71
C GLY A 148 -9.49 2.79 4.94
N HIS A 149 -8.63 2.77 3.91
CA HIS A 149 -7.33 2.13 4.03
C HIS A 149 -6.37 2.89 4.95
N TRP A 150 -6.35 4.23 4.90
CA TRP A 150 -5.49 5.04 5.75
C TRP A 150 -5.88 4.97 7.22
N VAL A 151 -7.18 5.05 7.55
CA VAL A 151 -7.64 4.89 8.95
C VAL A 151 -7.21 3.53 9.50
N HIS A 152 -7.38 2.47 8.71
CA HIS A 152 -6.93 1.13 9.09
C HIS A 152 -5.40 1.02 9.25
N PHE A 153 -4.64 1.66 8.35
CA PHE A 153 -3.18 1.72 8.43
C PHE A 153 -2.70 2.44 9.69
N PHE A 154 -3.23 3.63 9.99
CA PHE A 154 -2.90 4.37 11.20
C PHE A 154 -3.26 3.58 12.46
N ALA A 155 -4.44 2.96 12.49
CA ALA A 155 -4.84 2.08 13.59
C ALA A 155 -3.85 0.93 13.80
N ALA A 156 -3.39 0.27 12.72
CA ALA A 156 -2.40 -0.79 12.81
C ALA A 156 -1.04 -0.31 13.32
N ALA A 157 -0.62 0.90 12.91
CA ALA A 157 0.63 1.51 13.36
C ALA A 157 0.58 1.86 14.87
N VAL A 158 -0.52 2.45 15.34
CA VAL A 158 -0.72 2.81 16.76
C VAL A 158 -0.76 1.57 17.66
N VAL A 159 -1.42 0.49 17.23
CA VAL A 159 -1.52 -0.75 17.99
C VAL A 159 -0.20 -1.55 17.99
N GLY A 160 0.82 -1.14 17.22
CA GLY A 160 2.08 -1.89 17.11
C GLY A 160 1.92 -3.25 16.43
N ALA A 161 0.87 -3.44 15.63
CA ALA A 161 0.65 -4.70 14.93
C ALA A 161 1.76 -4.94 13.90
N LYS A 162 2.34 -6.15 13.89
CA LYS A 162 3.43 -6.54 12.97
C LYS A 162 3.07 -6.38 11.48
N SER A 163 1.78 -6.28 11.17
CA SER A 163 1.26 -5.92 9.86
C SER A 163 -0.16 -5.35 9.98
N HIS A 164 -0.50 -4.36 9.13
CA HIS A 164 -1.90 -3.94 8.96
C HIS A 164 -2.79 -5.03 8.33
N LYS A 165 -2.22 -6.16 7.90
CA LYS A 165 -2.95 -7.31 7.34
C LYS A 165 -3.25 -8.42 8.36
N THR A 166 -2.74 -8.32 9.59
CA THR A 166 -3.03 -9.24 10.71
C THR A 166 -4.17 -8.68 11.56
N MET A 167 -5.22 -9.48 11.76
CA MET A 167 -6.46 -9.07 12.45
C MET A 167 -6.75 -9.96 13.66
N ASP A 168 -7.39 -9.36 14.66
CA ASP A 168 -7.99 -10.05 15.81
C ASP A 168 -9.25 -10.84 15.39
N PRO A 169 -9.71 -11.85 16.15
CA PRO A 169 -10.80 -12.74 15.74
C PRO A 169 -12.19 -12.08 15.63
N GLU A 170 -12.41 -10.88 16.19
CA GLU A 170 -13.72 -10.21 16.27
C GLU A 170 -13.95 -9.20 15.13
N VAL A 171 -13.87 -9.64 13.87
CA VAL A 171 -14.12 -8.77 12.71
C VAL A 171 -15.39 -9.19 11.97
N ASN A 172 -16.09 -8.21 11.42
CA ASN A 172 -17.16 -8.40 10.43
C ASN A 172 -16.83 -9.54 9.45
N ALA A 173 -17.79 -10.46 9.25
CA ALA A 173 -17.59 -11.68 8.46
C ALA A 173 -17.04 -11.43 7.03
N ILE A 174 -17.48 -10.35 6.38
CA ILE A 174 -17.03 -9.96 5.04
C ILE A 174 -15.52 -9.64 5.02
N LEU A 175 -15.05 -8.88 6.01
CA LEU A 175 -13.66 -8.47 6.10
C LEU A 175 -12.77 -9.66 6.51
N SER A 176 -13.31 -10.56 7.35
CA SER A 176 -12.66 -11.84 7.67
C SER A 176 -12.48 -12.70 6.43
N VAL A 177 -13.50 -12.86 5.58
CA VAL A 177 -13.37 -13.60 4.30
C VAL A 177 -12.31 -12.97 3.38
N TYR A 178 -12.31 -11.64 3.28
CA TYR A 178 -11.33 -10.90 2.46
C TYR A 178 -9.89 -11.18 2.89
N TYR A 179 -9.57 -11.11 4.18
CA TYR A 179 -8.20 -11.32 4.66
C TYR A 179 -7.81 -12.79 4.86
N ARG A 180 -8.77 -13.68 5.14
CA ARG A 180 -8.51 -15.11 5.36
C ARG A 180 -8.08 -15.83 4.09
N SER A 181 -8.61 -15.43 2.93
CA SER A 181 -8.37 -16.10 1.66
C SER A 181 -7.54 -15.23 0.72
N ARG A 182 -6.26 -15.60 0.52
CA ARG A 182 -5.38 -14.91 -0.44
C ARG A 182 -5.95 -14.85 -1.87
N PRO A 183 -6.54 -15.94 -2.42
CA PRO A 183 -7.18 -15.87 -3.74
C PRO A 183 -8.33 -14.86 -3.79
N VAL A 184 -9.17 -14.77 -2.75
CA VAL A 184 -10.29 -13.82 -2.72
C VAL A 184 -9.79 -12.38 -2.72
N MET A 185 -8.79 -12.07 -1.87
CA MET A 185 -8.16 -10.75 -1.84
C MET A 185 -7.57 -10.39 -3.20
N PHE A 186 -6.80 -11.29 -3.80
CA PHE A 186 -6.17 -11.05 -5.10
C PHE A 186 -7.22 -10.83 -6.21
N SER A 187 -8.24 -11.69 -6.30
CA SER A 187 -9.33 -11.53 -7.26
C SER A 187 -10.10 -10.24 -7.06
N ALA A 188 -10.35 -9.83 -5.80
CA ALA A 188 -11.01 -8.57 -5.51
C ALA A 188 -10.18 -7.36 -5.95
N ILE A 189 -8.86 -7.39 -5.73
CA ILE A 189 -7.95 -6.33 -6.18
C ILE A 189 -7.90 -6.26 -7.71
N VAL A 190 -7.66 -7.39 -8.38
CA VAL A 190 -7.60 -7.45 -9.85
C VAL A 190 -8.94 -7.06 -10.48
N GLY A 191 -10.06 -7.51 -9.92
CA GLY A 191 -11.39 -7.15 -10.38
C GLY A 191 -11.69 -5.66 -10.21
N PHE A 192 -11.27 -5.07 -9.08
CA PHE A 192 -11.45 -3.64 -8.83
C PHE A 192 -10.64 -2.76 -9.79
N GLU A 193 -9.34 -3.06 -9.95
CA GLU A 193 -8.45 -2.38 -10.90
C GLU A 193 -8.92 -2.59 -12.33
N GLY A 194 -9.27 -3.83 -12.69
CA GLY A 194 -9.76 -4.20 -14.01
C GLY A 194 -11.05 -3.49 -14.39
N PHE A 195 -11.97 -3.30 -13.43
CA PHE A 195 -13.22 -2.57 -13.65
C PHE A 195 -12.94 -1.12 -14.07
N PHE A 196 -12.20 -0.36 -13.27
CA PHE A 196 -11.94 1.06 -13.57
C PHE A 196 -11.03 1.24 -14.78
N MET A 197 -10.10 0.32 -15.02
CA MET A 197 -9.27 0.29 -16.22
C MET A 197 -10.11 0.08 -17.47
N CYS A 198 -10.94 -0.96 -17.52
CA CYS A 198 -11.77 -1.26 -18.70
C CYS A 198 -12.83 -0.18 -18.94
N LEU A 199 -13.41 0.35 -17.86
CA LEU A 199 -14.35 1.47 -17.94
C LEU A 199 -13.68 2.69 -18.59
N LEU A 200 -12.46 3.04 -18.18
CA LEU A 200 -11.71 4.13 -18.79
C LEU A 200 -11.38 3.86 -20.26
N LEU A 201 -10.92 2.64 -20.59
CA LEU A 201 -10.57 2.27 -21.96
C LEU A 201 -11.76 2.34 -22.92
N LEU A 202 -13.00 2.09 -22.48
CA LEU A 202 -14.20 2.27 -23.30
C LEU A 202 -14.41 3.73 -23.73
N ALA A 203 -13.91 4.71 -22.96
CA ALA A 203 -13.95 6.12 -23.32
C ALA A 203 -12.82 6.54 -24.29
N SER A 204 -11.86 5.66 -24.58
CA SER A 204 -10.75 5.98 -25.49
C SER A 204 -11.24 6.14 -26.94
N PRO A 205 -10.83 7.20 -27.66
CA PRO A 205 -11.09 7.34 -29.10
C PRO A 205 -10.52 6.16 -29.92
N VAL A 206 -9.38 5.61 -29.51
CA VAL A 206 -8.73 4.47 -30.18
C VAL A 206 -9.60 3.22 -30.08
N VAL A 207 -10.20 2.98 -28.92
CA VAL A 207 -11.09 1.83 -28.70
C VAL A 207 -12.42 2.04 -29.43
N GLN A 208 -12.96 3.25 -29.43
CA GLN A 208 -14.20 3.56 -30.15
C GLN A 208 -14.05 3.44 -31.67
N ALA A 209 -12.86 3.77 -32.20
CA ALA A 209 -12.54 3.59 -33.63
C ALA A 209 -12.14 2.14 -33.99
N SER A 210 -11.97 1.27 -33.02
CA SER A 210 -11.57 -0.14 -33.22
C SER A 210 -12.75 -1.04 -33.57
N ALA A 211 -12.49 -2.33 -33.78
CA ALA A 211 -13.53 -3.32 -34.03
C ALA A 211 -14.56 -3.37 -32.89
N ALA A 212 -15.85 -3.45 -33.23
CA ALA A 212 -16.94 -3.54 -32.26
C ALA A 212 -16.74 -4.69 -31.24
N SER A 213 -16.09 -5.77 -31.65
CA SER A 213 -15.73 -6.89 -30.78
C SER A 213 -14.84 -6.51 -29.60
N LEU A 214 -13.92 -5.54 -29.76
CA LEU A 214 -13.07 -5.07 -28.66
C LEU A 214 -13.89 -4.31 -27.62
N SER A 215 -14.77 -3.41 -28.07
CA SER A 215 -15.67 -2.67 -27.16
C SER A 215 -16.62 -3.62 -26.43
N SER A 216 -17.18 -4.61 -27.13
CA SER A 216 -18.02 -5.64 -26.50
C SER A 216 -17.23 -6.47 -25.47
N ALA A 217 -15.99 -6.85 -25.77
CA ALA A 217 -15.15 -7.59 -24.85
C ALA A 217 -14.85 -6.79 -23.56
N LEU A 218 -14.49 -5.52 -23.69
CA LEU A 218 -14.26 -4.63 -22.55
C LEU A 218 -15.53 -4.46 -21.71
N LEU A 219 -16.69 -4.31 -22.34
CA LEU A 219 -17.98 -4.21 -21.65
C LEU A 219 -18.29 -5.49 -20.86
N VAL A 220 -18.05 -6.67 -21.45
CA VAL A 220 -18.21 -7.96 -20.74
C VAL A 220 -17.29 -8.01 -19.52
N ILE A 221 -16.03 -7.58 -19.64
CA ILE A 221 -15.10 -7.52 -18.51
C ILE A 221 -15.63 -6.59 -17.41
N VAL A 222 -16.15 -5.41 -17.77
CA VAL A 222 -16.77 -4.47 -16.80
C VAL A 222 -17.92 -5.15 -16.06
N TYR A 223 -18.83 -5.84 -16.75
CA TYR A 223 -19.93 -6.56 -16.08
C TYR A 223 -19.45 -7.68 -15.17
N VAL A 224 -18.49 -8.49 -15.63
CA VAL A 224 -17.94 -9.63 -14.86
C VAL A 224 -17.18 -9.13 -13.62
N THR A 225 -16.48 -8.01 -13.71
CA THR A 225 -15.69 -7.43 -12.61
C THR A 225 -16.52 -6.55 -11.67
N SER A 226 -17.70 -6.07 -12.08
CA SER A 226 -18.58 -5.25 -11.25
C SER A 226 -18.92 -5.83 -9.85
N PRO A 227 -19.24 -7.13 -9.66
CA PRO A 227 -19.46 -7.68 -8.32
C PRO A 227 -18.20 -7.66 -7.45
N LEU A 228 -17.02 -7.88 -8.05
CA LEU A 228 -15.74 -7.79 -7.35
C LEU A 228 -15.42 -6.35 -6.97
N MET A 229 -15.76 -5.39 -7.84
CA MET A 229 -15.60 -3.97 -7.56
C MET A 229 -16.47 -3.53 -6.37
N ILE A 230 -17.75 -3.92 -6.36
CA ILE A 230 -18.68 -3.65 -5.25
C ILE A 230 -18.17 -4.29 -3.96
N PHE A 231 -17.76 -5.56 -4.02
CA PHE A 231 -17.19 -6.26 -2.87
C PHE A 231 -15.95 -5.54 -2.34
N LYS A 232 -15.02 -5.13 -3.19
CA LYS A 232 -13.81 -4.40 -2.77
C LYS A 232 -14.15 -3.04 -2.16
N THR A 233 -15.08 -2.29 -2.75
CA THR A 233 -15.57 -1.01 -2.22
C THR A 233 -16.15 -1.18 -0.82
N LEU A 234 -16.96 -2.23 -0.61
CA LEU A 234 -17.49 -2.57 0.71
C LEU A 234 -16.36 -2.92 1.69
N THR A 235 -15.36 -3.71 1.27
CA THR A 235 -14.23 -4.03 2.14
C THR A 235 -13.44 -2.78 2.55
N ASN A 236 -13.28 -1.79 1.66
CA ASN A 236 -12.62 -0.53 1.97
C ASN A 236 -13.36 0.27 3.05
N LEU A 237 -14.69 0.38 2.94
CA LEU A 237 -15.52 0.97 3.98
C LEU A 237 -15.36 0.23 5.31
N LEU A 238 -15.44 -1.10 5.28
CA LEU A 238 -15.32 -1.92 6.50
C LEU A 238 -13.92 -1.82 7.13
N GLN A 239 -12.86 -1.67 6.34
CA GLN A 239 -11.51 -1.40 6.83
C GLN A 239 -11.47 -0.08 7.59
N GLY A 240 -12.06 0.98 7.04
CA GLY A 240 -12.13 2.28 7.73
C GLY A 240 -12.87 2.20 9.07
N LEU A 241 -14.05 1.57 9.07
CA LEU A 241 -14.85 1.39 10.30
C LEU A 241 -14.11 0.53 11.34
N TYR A 242 -13.44 -0.53 10.90
CA TYR A 242 -12.65 -1.40 11.77
C TYR A 242 -11.44 -0.65 12.35
N GLY A 243 -10.70 0.09 11.53
CA GLY A 243 -9.59 0.94 11.98
C GLY A 243 -10.03 1.98 12.99
N ALA A 244 -11.14 2.67 12.74
CA ALA A 244 -11.70 3.66 13.65
C ALA A 244 -12.07 3.04 15.02
N ARG A 245 -12.69 1.85 15.02
CA ARG A 245 -13.00 1.13 16.27
C ARG A 245 -11.75 0.77 17.06
N ARG A 246 -10.67 0.36 16.38
CA ARG A 246 -9.38 0.06 17.04
C ARG A 246 -8.77 1.30 17.67
N LEU A 247 -8.83 2.45 16.99
CA LEU A 247 -8.35 3.71 17.55
C LEU A 247 -9.13 4.11 18.81
N VAL A 248 -10.47 4.03 18.75
CA VAL A 248 -11.32 4.28 19.93
C VAL A 248 -11.00 3.32 21.08
N ALA A 249 -10.73 2.05 20.79
CA ALA A 249 -10.31 1.09 21.81
C ALA A 249 -8.97 1.49 22.45
N CYS A 250 -8.01 2.01 21.69
CA CYS A 250 -6.77 2.55 22.25
C CYS A 250 -7.01 3.78 23.13
N ASP A 251 -7.94 4.66 22.78
CA ASP A 251 -8.27 5.84 23.58
C ASP A 251 -8.92 5.46 24.92
N ILE A 252 -9.78 4.43 24.92
CA ILE A 252 -10.53 4.00 26.13
C ILE A 252 -9.69 3.09 27.03
N PHE A 253 -8.99 2.11 26.45
CA PHE A 253 -8.31 1.04 27.21
C PHE A 253 -6.78 1.20 27.27
N GLY A 254 -6.23 2.21 26.60
CA GLY A 254 -4.80 2.35 26.39
C GLY A 254 -4.30 1.46 25.24
N ALA A 255 -3.16 1.84 24.66
CA ALA A 255 -2.51 0.98 23.68
C ALA A 255 -2.06 -0.33 24.37
N PRO A 256 -2.31 -1.52 23.77
CA PRO A 256 -1.84 -2.76 24.35
C PRO A 256 -0.31 -2.68 24.53
N SER A 257 0.16 -2.83 25.77
CA SER A 257 1.58 -2.84 26.09
C SER A 257 2.24 -4.01 25.34
N SER A 258 3.16 -3.67 24.43
CA SER A 258 3.94 -4.61 23.61
C SER A 258 4.83 -5.53 24.42
#